data_AF-A0A7V3FMX4-F1
#
_entry.id   AF-A0A7V3FMX4-F1
#
_cell.length_a   1.000
_cell.length_b   1.000
_cell.length_c   1.000
_cell.angle_alpha   90.00
_cell.angle_beta   90.00
_cell.angle_gamma   90.00
#
_symmetry.space_group_name_H-M   'P 1'
#
loop_
_entity.id
_entity.type
_entity.pdbx_description
1 polymer ?
#
loop_
_entity_poly.entity_id
_entity_poly.type
_entity_poly.pdbx_seq_one_letter_code
_entity_poly.pdbx_strand_id
1 'polypeptide(L)' 'MGKALTKSQIADHLAKKCELKKKDAMNLLEELSTLAYKEAKNTFTLPGIGKLVLVNRK' A
#
# COMPACT_ATOMS: atom_id res chain seq x y z
N MET A 1 -6.73 17.32 11.87
CA MET A 1 -7.40 16.01 11.71
C MET A 1 -7.29 15.58 10.25
N GLY A 2 -6.16 14.98 9.85
CA GLY A 2 -5.97 14.53 8.46
C GLY A 2 -6.91 13.37 8.18
N LYS A 3 -7.88 13.56 7.27
CA LYS A 3 -8.84 12.51 6.91
C LYS A 3 -8.06 11.27 6.47
N ALA A 4 -8.31 10.14 7.13
CA ALA A 4 -7.77 8.86 6.71
C ALA A 4 -8.22 8.63 5.26
N LEU A 5 -7.28 8.69 4.32
CA LEU A 5 -7.54 8.41 2.92
C LEU A 5 -8.00 6.95 2.81
N THR A 6 -9.21 6.74 2.33
CA THR A 6 -9.74 5.38 2.13
C THR A 6 -9.01 4.71 0.97
N LYS A 7 -8.99 3.37 0.91
CA LYS A 7 -8.35 2.62 -0.18
C LYS A 7 -8.74 3.15 -1.56
N SER A 8 -10.02 3.51 -1.76
CA SER A 8 -10.49 4.08 -3.03
C SER A 8 -9.95 5.49 -3.29
N GLN A 9 -9.78 6.33 -2.27
CA GLN A 9 -9.18 7.66 -2.46
C GLN A 9 -7.69 7.56 -2.79
N ILE A 10 -6.96 6.61 -2.21
CA ILE A 10 -5.55 6.35 -2.56
C ILE A 10 -5.46 5.83 -3.99
N ALA A 11 -6.34 4.90 -4.38
CA ALA A 11 -6.42 4.39 -5.75
C ALA A 11 -6.73 5.50 -6.76
N ASP A 12 -7.68 6.40 -6.46
CA ASP A 12 -7.99 7.58 -7.28
C ASP A 12 -6.78 8.52 -7.41
N HIS A 13 -6.05 8.75 -6.31
CA HIS A 13 -4.89 9.63 -6.30
C HIS A 13 -3.70 9.02 -7.06
N LEU A 14 -3.48 7.71 -6.96
CA LEU A 14 -2.49 6.98 -7.75
C LEU A 14 -2.88 6.94 -9.23
N ALA A 15 -4.14 6.62 -9.54
CA ALA A 15 -4.66 6.58 -10.90
C ALA A 15 -4.46 7.92 -11.63
N LYS A 16 -4.76 9.05 -10.96
CA LYS A 16 -4.53 10.38 -11.52
C LYS A 16 -3.07 10.76 -11.66
N LYS A 17 -2.20 10.34 -10.72
CA LYS A 17 -0.78 10.75 -10.69
C LYS A 17 0.12 9.87 -11.56
N CYS A 18 -0.25 8.61 -11.75
CA CYS A 18 0.43 7.65 -12.63
C CYS A 18 -0.30 7.42 -13.97
N GLU A 19 -1.39 8.15 -14.26
CA GLU A 19 -2.25 7.94 -15.44
C GLU A 19 -2.68 6.47 -15.64
N LEU A 20 -2.91 5.77 -14.53
CA LEU A 20 -3.37 4.38 -14.53
C LEU A 20 -4.90 4.31 -14.47
N LYS A 21 -5.49 3.24 -15.00
CA LYS A 21 -6.93 3.02 -14.81
C LYS A 21 -7.24 2.77 -13.33
N LYS A 22 -8.40 3.21 -12.87
CA LYS A 22 -8.87 2.94 -11.49
C LYS A 22 -8.78 1.48 -11.08
N LYS A 23 -9.06 0.57 -12.02
CA LYS A 23 -8.95 -0.88 -11.81
C LYS A 23 -7.51 -1.30 -11.52
N ASP A 24 -6.56 -0.83 -12.31
CA ASP A 24 -5.13 -1.14 -12.14
C ASP A 24 -4.61 -0.54 -10.83
N ALA A 25 -5.03 0.67 -10.46
CA ALA A 25 -4.65 1.28 -9.18
C ALA A 25 -5.22 0.54 -7.95
N MET A 26 -6.46 0.03 -8.02
CA MET A 26 -7.00 -0.84 -6.97
C MET A 26 -6.27 -2.18 -6.90
N ASN A 27 -6.00 -2.81 -8.05
CA ASN A 27 -5.21 -4.04 -8.10
C ASN A 27 -3.81 -3.84 -7.50
N LEU A 28 -3.14 -2.74 -7.84
CA LEU A 28 -1.82 -2.41 -7.30
C LEU A 28 -1.86 -2.30 -5.77
N LEU A 29 -2.90 -1.66 -5.21
CA LEU A 29 -3.08 -1.56 -3.76
C LEU A 29 -3.35 -2.92 -3.10
N GLU A 30 -4.14 -3.79 -3.74
CA GLU A 30 -4.41 -5.15 -3.26
C GLU A 30 -3.18 -6.04 -3.33
N GLU A 31 -2.45 -6.02 -4.44
CA GLU A 31 -1.19 -6.76 -4.58
C GLU A 31 -0.16 -6.23 -3.61
N LEU A 32 -0.01 -4.91 -3.48
CA LEU A 32 0.95 -4.30 -2.55
C LEU A 32 0.62 -4.62 -1.09
N SER A 33 -0.67 -4.69 -0.72
CA SER A 33 -1.05 -5.17 0.61
C SER A 33 -0.81 -6.68 0.78
N THR A 34 -1.09 -7.49 -0.24
CA THR A 34 -0.79 -8.94 -0.22
C THR A 34 0.70 -9.22 -0.11
N LEU A 35 1.52 -8.46 -0.84
CA LEU A 35 2.98 -8.53 -0.83
C LEU A 35 3.50 -8.05 0.52
N ALA A 36 2.94 -6.96 1.06
CA ALA A 36 3.25 -6.50 2.42
C ALA A 36 2.91 -7.56 3.47
N TYR A 37 1.78 -8.27 3.39
CA TYR A 37 1.45 -9.35 4.33
C TYR A 37 2.38 -10.56 4.20
N LYS A 38 2.77 -10.93 2.97
CA LYS A 38 3.73 -12.02 2.72
C LYS A 38 5.14 -11.66 3.19
N GLU A 39 5.62 -10.48 2.84
CA GLU A 39 6.96 -9.99 3.21
C GLU A 39 7.04 -9.35 4.60
N ALA A 40 5.93 -9.13 5.31
CA ALA A 40 5.98 -8.65 6.69
C ALA A 40 6.89 -9.53 7.56
N LYS A 41 6.92 -10.84 7.29
CA LYS A 41 7.83 -11.80 7.94
C LYS A 41 9.30 -11.59 7.57
N ASN A 42 9.58 -11.08 6.36
CA ASN A 42 10.92 -10.87 5.82
C ASN A 42 11.39 -9.41 5.88
N THR A 43 10.61 -8.51 6.49
CA THR A 43 10.86 -7.05 6.51
C THR A 43 10.54 -6.37 5.17
N PHE A 44 9.25 -6.13 4.92
CA PHE A 44 8.79 -5.42 3.74
C PHE A 44 9.21 -3.95 3.81
N THR A 45 10.12 -3.52 2.93
CA THR A 45 10.64 -2.16 2.92
C THR A 45 10.13 -1.43 1.68
N LEU A 46 9.22 -0.47 1.86
CA LEU A 46 8.76 0.39 0.78
C LEU A 46 9.65 1.65 0.72
N PRO A 47 10.49 1.79 -0.32
CA PRO A 47 11.33 2.96 -0.47
C PRO A 47 10.48 4.23 -0.56
N GLY A 48 10.79 5.22 0.28
CA GLY A 48 10.06 6.50 0.35
C GLY A 48 8.77 6.49 1.20
N ILE A 49 8.32 5.35 1.73
CA ILE A 49 7.13 5.27 2.63
C ILE A 49 7.50 4.74 4.02
N GLY A 50 8.31 3.68 4.10
CA GLY A 50 8.73 3.12 5.38
C GLY A 50 8.91 1.60 5.37
N LYS A 51 9.20 1.05 6.54
CA LYS A 51 9.48 -0.37 6.75
C LYS A 51 8.36 -1.03 7.56
N LEU A 52 7.74 -2.06 6.99
CA LEU A 52 6.79 -2.94 7.66
C LEU A 52 7.53 -4.17 8.19
N VAL A 53 7.66 -4.24 9.52
CA VAL A 53 8.30 -5.35 10.24
C VAL A 53 7.24 -6.07 11.04
N LEU A 54 7.15 -7.40 10.91
CA LEU A 54 6.36 -8.21 11.83
C LEU A 54 7.05 -8.25 13.20
N VAL A 55 6.65 -7.35 14.10
CA VAL A 55 7.15 -7.36 15.47
C VAL A 55 6.40 -8.45 16.23
N ASN A 56 7.07 -9.58 16.49
CA ASN A 56 6.55 -10.59 17.40
C ASN A 56 6.64 -10.01 18.82
N ARG A 57 5.58 -9.34 19.26
CA ARG A 57 5.51 -8.80 20.63
C ARG A 57 5.38 -9.98 21.60
N LYS A 58 6.33 -10.05 22.53
CA LYS A 58 6.40 -11.02 23.63
C LYS A 58 5.32 -10.75 24.67
#